data_AF-A0A352KWE3-F1
#
_entry.id   AF-A0A352KWE3-F1
#
_cell.length_a   1.000
_cell.length_b   1.000
_cell.length_c   1.000
_cell.angle_alpha   90.00
_cell.angle_beta   90.00
_cell.angle_gamma   90.00
#
_symmetry.space_group_name_H-M   'P 1'
#
loop_
_entity.id
_entity.type
_entity.pdbx_description
1 polymer ?
#
loop_
_entity_poly.entity_id
_entity_poly.type
_entity_poly.pdbx_seq_one_letter_code
_entity_poly.pdbx_strand_id
1 'polypeptide(L)'
;MEAAIAATYIGTRAAFDAMQDVLKYPRTGSVGYAITCALGSRTLRPYWESDPQSEIARLLKAAARETEIREPKPTKAEAAFDRQAGLKLVNINCVPERMLFSQTEFVVQPGQPVKLVFTNADATDHNLVIVQPGALAEVGIAANLMAKDPRNATSDFLPPDRSELILQATAMIGAGRSTQIDVLRFKAPQEPGLYPYVCTFPGHWIVMNGLMVVAGSDRQAEELLASGRPALVREWTMADFADFENEVLPKTDEVLARGLAAFVKARCNQCHVAAGQGVNLGPDLTESV
;
A
#
# COMPACT_ATOMS: atom_id res chain seq x y z
N MET A 1 25.89 2.28 -4.13
CA MET A 1 24.48 2.71 -4.37
C MET A 1 24.41 4.22 -4.58
N GLU A 2 25.08 4.95 -3.70
CA GLU A 2 25.31 6.39 -3.67
C GLU A 2 25.76 6.94 -5.02
N ALA A 3 26.71 6.27 -5.69
CA ALA A 3 27.15 6.67 -7.03
C ALA A 3 26.01 6.68 -8.06
N ALA A 4 25.10 5.70 -8.01
CA ALA A 4 23.93 5.63 -8.89
C ALA A 4 22.92 6.74 -8.63
N ILE A 5 22.68 7.02 -7.35
CA ILE A 5 21.81 8.12 -6.94
C ILE A 5 22.42 9.45 -7.37
N ALA A 6 23.69 9.71 -7.03
CA ALA A 6 24.38 10.95 -7.36
C ALA A 6 24.46 11.20 -8.87
N ALA A 7 24.75 10.17 -9.67
CA ALA A 7 24.81 10.31 -11.12
C ALA A 7 23.47 10.73 -11.73
N THR A 8 22.36 10.24 -11.16
CA THR A 8 21.01 10.62 -11.60
C THR A 8 20.73 12.10 -11.38
N TYR A 9 21.17 12.65 -10.24
CA TYR A 9 21.05 14.09 -9.94
C TYR A 9 21.97 14.95 -10.81
N ILE A 10 23.20 14.51 -11.07
CA ILE A 10 24.18 15.27 -11.86
C ILE A 10 23.81 15.27 -13.35
N GLY A 11 23.42 14.13 -13.92
CA GLY A 11 22.86 14.04 -15.27
C GLY A 11 23.79 14.38 -16.44
N THR A 12 25.09 14.58 -16.20
CA THR A 12 26.07 14.92 -17.25
C THR A 12 26.61 13.65 -17.93
N ARG A 13 27.27 13.83 -19.09
CA ARG A 13 27.96 12.72 -19.76
C ARG A 13 29.01 12.06 -18.86
N ALA A 14 29.75 12.85 -18.08
CA ALA A 14 30.72 12.34 -17.13
C ALA A 14 30.07 11.51 -16.01
N ALA A 15 28.88 11.92 -15.54
CA ALA A 15 28.11 11.13 -14.59
C ALA A 15 27.62 9.80 -15.19
N PHE A 16 27.19 9.83 -16.45
CA PHE A 16 26.84 8.61 -17.19
C PHE A 16 28.04 7.68 -17.40
N ASP A 17 29.23 8.21 -17.68
CA ASP A 17 30.45 7.41 -17.81
C ASP A 17 30.87 6.78 -16.49
N ALA A 18 30.81 7.54 -15.39
CA ALA A 18 31.00 7.00 -14.06
C ALA A 18 29.97 5.91 -13.71
N MET A 19 28.74 6.01 -14.23
CA MET A 19 27.73 4.96 -14.06
C MET A 19 28.09 3.65 -14.74
N GLN A 20 28.82 3.68 -15.84
CA GLN A 20 29.28 2.45 -16.49
C GLN A 20 30.31 1.72 -15.62
N ASP A 21 31.11 2.44 -14.83
CA ASP A 21 32.02 1.81 -13.86
C ASP A 21 31.25 1.11 -12.72
N VAL A 22 30.09 1.66 -12.31
CA VAL A 22 29.23 1.03 -11.30
C VAL A 22 28.72 -0.34 -11.77
N LEU A 23 28.56 -0.55 -13.08
CA LEU A 23 28.10 -1.83 -13.66
C LEU A 23 29.10 -2.98 -13.48
N LYS A 24 30.35 -2.69 -13.10
CA LYS A 24 31.38 -3.70 -12.80
C LYS A 24 31.14 -4.40 -11.46
N TYR A 25 30.24 -3.88 -10.62
CA TYR A 25 29.95 -4.41 -9.29
C TYR A 25 28.64 -5.22 -9.26
N PRO A 26 28.44 -6.11 -8.27
CA PRO A 26 27.22 -6.89 -8.14
C PRO A 26 25.95 -6.01 -8.08
N ARG A 27 24.93 -6.41 -8.85
CA ARG A 27 23.66 -5.68 -9.01
C ARG A 27 22.52 -6.31 -8.19
N THR A 28 22.80 -6.71 -6.95
CA THR A 28 21.83 -7.43 -6.10
C THR A 28 21.00 -6.46 -5.25
N GLY A 29 19.77 -6.85 -4.92
CA GLY A 29 18.89 -6.12 -4.01
C GLY A 29 18.73 -4.63 -4.36
N SER A 30 18.82 -3.77 -3.35
CA SER A 30 18.67 -2.31 -3.48
C SER A 30 19.70 -1.65 -4.41
N VAL A 31 20.91 -2.24 -4.53
CA VAL A 31 21.95 -1.73 -5.45
C VAL A 31 21.52 -1.94 -6.91
N GLY A 32 20.97 -3.12 -7.22
CA GLY A 32 20.42 -3.42 -8.55
C GLY A 32 19.26 -2.51 -8.93
N TYR A 33 18.35 -2.26 -7.98
CA TYR A 33 17.24 -1.31 -8.14
C TYR A 33 17.77 0.10 -8.44
N ALA A 34 18.68 0.62 -7.60
CA ALA A 34 19.25 1.96 -7.78
C ALA A 34 19.94 2.15 -9.13
N ILE A 35 20.67 1.14 -9.62
CA ILE A 35 21.31 1.17 -10.95
C ILE A 35 20.27 1.21 -12.06
N THR A 36 19.23 0.38 -11.97
CA THR A 36 18.15 0.31 -12.97
C THR A 36 17.38 1.62 -13.04
N CYS A 37 17.01 2.19 -11.89
CA CYS A 37 16.36 3.50 -11.79
C CYS A 37 17.23 4.62 -12.34
N ALA A 38 18.53 4.62 -12.00
CA ALA A 38 19.46 5.63 -12.47
C ALA A 38 19.60 5.62 -13.99
N LEU A 39 19.84 4.46 -14.60
CA LEU A 39 19.95 4.33 -16.06
C LEU A 39 18.63 4.60 -16.78
N GLY A 40 17.50 4.25 -16.16
CA GLY A 40 16.16 4.54 -16.66
C GLY A 40 15.70 5.99 -16.46
N SER A 41 16.43 6.80 -15.69
CA SER A 41 16.05 8.16 -15.33
C SER A 41 16.01 9.10 -16.54
N ARG A 42 15.22 10.18 -16.44
CA ARG A 42 15.15 11.22 -17.48
C ARG A 42 16.52 11.83 -17.81
N THR A 43 17.42 11.93 -16.84
CA THR A 43 18.71 12.60 -16.98
C THR A 43 19.77 11.73 -17.63
N LEU A 44 19.74 10.40 -17.41
CA LEU A 44 20.74 9.49 -17.96
C LEU A 44 20.26 8.70 -19.19
N ARG A 45 18.94 8.54 -19.38
CA ARG A 45 18.35 7.84 -20.52
C ARG A 45 18.81 8.37 -21.90
N PRO A 46 18.94 9.69 -22.12
CA PRO A 46 19.35 10.22 -23.43
C PRO A 46 20.73 9.75 -23.92
N TYR A 47 21.61 9.29 -23.02
CA TYR A 47 22.95 8.84 -23.39
C TYR A 47 23.00 7.43 -23.99
N TRP A 48 21.92 6.64 -23.91
CA TRP A 48 21.90 5.26 -24.41
C TRP A 48 20.63 4.89 -25.18
N GLU A 49 19.51 5.62 -25.03
CA GLU A 49 18.22 5.23 -25.61
C GLU A 49 18.19 5.19 -27.14
N SER A 50 19.06 5.96 -27.80
CA SER A 50 19.19 5.95 -29.26
C SER A 50 19.81 4.65 -29.81
N ASP A 51 20.41 3.82 -28.96
CA ASP A 51 20.93 2.51 -29.31
C ASP A 51 20.19 1.40 -28.51
N PRO A 52 19.11 0.83 -29.07
CA PRO A 52 18.38 -0.27 -28.46
C PRO A 52 19.19 -1.56 -28.30
N GLN A 53 20.36 -1.65 -28.97
CA GLN A 53 21.27 -2.78 -28.87
C GLN A 53 22.41 -2.54 -27.88
N SER A 54 22.46 -1.37 -27.23
CA SER A 54 23.47 -1.05 -26.23
C SER A 54 23.47 -2.05 -25.07
N GLU A 55 24.61 -2.19 -24.40
CA GLU A 55 24.75 -3.03 -23.21
C GLU A 55 23.74 -2.63 -22.12
N ILE A 56 23.50 -1.31 -21.97
CA ILE A 56 22.53 -0.76 -21.03
C ILE A 56 21.10 -1.14 -21.40
N ALA A 57 20.71 -1.04 -22.68
CA ALA A 57 19.38 -1.45 -23.12
C ALA A 57 19.14 -2.95 -22.86
N ARG A 58 20.15 -3.80 -23.11
CA ARG A 58 20.08 -5.23 -22.79
C ARG A 58 20.01 -5.48 -21.28
N LEU A 59 20.78 -4.75 -20.49
CA LEU A 59 20.78 -4.82 -19.03
C LEU A 59 19.41 -4.47 -18.47
N LEU A 60 18.81 -3.36 -18.90
CA LEU A 60 17.49 -2.95 -18.45
C LEU A 60 16.40 -3.93 -18.89
N LYS A 61 16.53 -4.52 -20.09
CA LYS A 61 15.62 -5.57 -20.56
C LYS A 61 15.76 -6.87 -19.75
N ALA A 62 16.97 -7.25 -19.37
CA ALA A 62 17.24 -8.39 -18.50
C ALA A 62 16.70 -8.13 -17.09
N ALA A 63 17.00 -6.97 -16.51
CA ALA A 63 16.47 -6.55 -15.21
C ALA A 63 14.94 -6.54 -15.20
N ALA A 64 14.29 -6.00 -16.24
CA ALA A 64 12.84 -5.99 -16.38
C ALA A 64 12.22 -7.40 -16.40
N ARG A 65 12.93 -8.39 -16.98
CA ARG A 65 12.51 -9.81 -16.96
C ARG A 65 12.72 -10.46 -15.60
N GLU A 66 13.81 -10.14 -14.91
CA GLU A 66 14.10 -10.62 -13.56
C GLU A 66 13.09 -10.08 -12.54
N THR A 67 12.58 -8.87 -12.75
CA THR A 67 11.52 -8.25 -11.93
C THR A 67 10.10 -8.67 -12.33
N GLU A 68 9.94 -9.54 -13.33
CA GLU A 68 8.60 -10.00 -13.74
C GLU A 68 8.02 -10.92 -12.65
N ILE A 69 7.11 -10.37 -11.86
CA ILE A 69 6.43 -11.09 -10.79
C ILE A 69 5.48 -12.11 -11.43
N ARG A 70 5.72 -13.40 -11.18
CA ARG A 70 4.93 -14.51 -11.75
C ARG A 70 4.16 -15.23 -10.67
N GLU A 71 2.90 -15.54 -10.96
CA GLU A 71 2.09 -16.38 -10.07
C GLU A 71 2.76 -17.75 -9.87
N PRO A 72 2.89 -18.23 -8.62
CA PRO A 72 3.37 -19.57 -8.37
C PRO A 72 2.42 -20.60 -9.01
N LYS A 73 2.96 -21.76 -9.39
CA LYS A 73 2.13 -22.85 -9.92
C LYS A 73 1.12 -23.28 -8.83
N PRO A 74 -0.18 -23.28 -9.12
CA PRO A 74 -1.18 -23.66 -8.13
C PRO A 74 -1.04 -25.15 -7.77
N THR A 75 -1.27 -25.46 -6.50
CA THR A 75 -1.49 -26.82 -6.03
C THR A 75 -2.74 -27.44 -6.69
N LYS A 76 -2.94 -28.75 -6.53
CA LYS A 76 -4.12 -29.43 -7.07
C LYS A 76 -5.45 -28.85 -6.53
N ALA A 77 -5.47 -28.50 -5.24
CA ALA A 77 -6.65 -27.92 -4.59
C ALA A 77 -6.95 -26.51 -5.11
N GLU A 78 -5.91 -25.68 -5.25
CA GLU A 78 -6.00 -24.34 -5.81
C GLU A 78 -6.44 -24.36 -7.28
N ALA A 79 -5.88 -25.25 -8.09
CA ALA A 79 -6.29 -25.42 -9.48
C ALA A 79 -7.75 -25.91 -9.59
N ALA A 80 -8.25 -26.67 -8.61
CA ALA A 80 -9.67 -27.04 -8.54
C ALA A 80 -10.54 -25.84 -8.14
N PHE A 81 -10.08 -25.03 -7.19
CA PHE A 81 -10.75 -23.79 -6.80
C PHE A 81 -10.89 -22.82 -7.99
N ASP A 82 -9.80 -22.65 -8.75
CA ASP A 82 -9.72 -21.75 -9.92
C ASP A 82 -10.64 -22.18 -11.08
N ARG A 83 -11.21 -23.40 -11.03
CA ARG A 83 -12.19 -23.91 -12.01
C ARG A 83 -13.65 -23.74 -11.60
N GLN A 84 -13.93 -23.19 -10.42
CA GLN A 84 -15.31 -22.95 -10.00
C GLN A 84 -16.03 -21.97 -10.94
N ALA A 85 -17.29 -22.25 -11.21
CA ALA A 85 -18.14 -21.36 -12.00
C ALA A 85 -18.29 -20.00 -11.29
N GLY A 86 -18.25 -18.92 -12.07
CA GLY A 86 -18.43 -17.56 -11.54
C GLY A 86 -17.25 -17.03 -10.71
N LEU A 87 -16.07 -17.64 -10.78
CA LEU A 87 -14.86 -17.13 -10.13
C LEU A 87 -14.58 -15.67 -10.51
N LYS A 88 -14.46 -14.80 -9.51
CA LYS A 88 -13.94 -13.44 -9.67
C LYS A 88 -12.42 -13.46 -9.55
N LEU A 89 -11.72 -13.13 -10.63
CA LEU A 89 -10.29 -12.80 -10.58
C LEU A 89 -10.13 -11.31 -10.23
N VAL A 90 -9.33 -11.02 -9.20
CA VAL A 90 -9.01 -9.66 -8.76
C VAL A 90 -7.48 -9.54 -8.71
N ASN A 91 -6.91 -8.66 -9.52
CA ASN A 91 -5.46 -8.41 -9.53
C ASN A 91 -5.16 -7.08 -8.87
N ILE A 92 -4.55 -7.09 -7.70
CA ILE A 92 -4.17 -5.87 -6.97
C ILE A 92 -2.64 -5.79 -6.95
N ASN A 93 -2.11 -4.62 -7.27
CA ASN A 93 -0.68 -4.33 -7.18
C ASN A 93 -0.44 -3.12 -6.29
N CYS A 94 0.75 -3.04 -5.69
CA CYS A 94 1.20 -1.83 -5.02
C CYS A 94 1.65 -0.83 -6.07
N VAL A 95 1.13 0.40 -6.00
CA VAL A 95 1.58 1.50 -6.85
C VAL A 95 2.94 1.96 -6.30
N PRO A 96 4.03 1.80 -7.07
CA PRO A 96 5.37 2.08 -6.58
C PRO A 96 5.50 3.49 -6.01
N GLU A 97 6.13 3.62 -4.85
CA GLU A 97 6.43 4.90 -4.18
C GLU A 97 5.20 5.75 -3.82
N ARG A 98 3.99 5.17 -3.82
CA ARG A 98 2.74 5.89 -3.56
C ARG A 98 1.98 5.41 -2.33
N MET A 99 2.35 4.27 -1.74
CA MET A 99 1.61 3.65 -0.63
C MET A 99 0.10 3.49 -0.96
N LEU A 100 -0.19 3.05 -2.17
CA LEU A 100 -1.56 2.84 -2.66
C LEU A 100 -1.69 1.46 -3.30
N PHE A 101 -2.87 0.87 -3.16
CA PHE A 101 -3.27 -0.24 -4.01
C PHE A 101 -3.69 0.28 -5.39
N SER A 102 -3.49 -0.51 -6.43
CA SER A 102 -3.86 -0.16 -7.81
C SER A 102 -5.35 -0.20 -8.09
N GLN A 103 -6.09 -0.91 -7.25
CA GLN A 103 -7.55 -0.87 -7.22
C GLN A 103 -7.97 -0.24 -5.90
N THR A 104 -8.88 0.71 -5.97
CA THR A 104 -9.51 1.34 -4.80
C THR A 104 -10.76 0.60 -4.36
N GLU A 105 -11.38 -0.15 -5.27
CA GLU A 105 -12.55 -0.96 -5.00
C GLU A 105 -12.70 -2.12 -6.00
N PHE A 106 -13.39 -3.18 -5.58
CA PHE A 106 -13.87 -4.22 -6.50
C PHE A 106 -15.20 -4.80 -5.99
N VAL A 107 -16.08 -5.19 -6.92
CA VAL A 107 -17.41 -5.74 -6.60
C VAL A 107 -17.43 -7.26 -6.78
N VAL A 108 -18.05 -7.94 -5.81
CA VAL A 108 -18.31 -9.39 -5.78
C VAL A 108 -19.74 -9.67 -5.34
N GLN A 109 -20.30 -10.81 -5.77
CA GLN A 109 -21.59 -11.29 -5.30
C GLN A 109 -21.46 -12.05 -3.97
N PRO A 110 -22.51 -12.10 -3.14
CA PRO A 110 -22.56 -12.96 -1.95
C PRO A 110 -22.12 -14.40 -2.24
N GLY A 111 -21.15 -14.90 -1.48
CA GLY A 111 -20.63 -16.27 -1.64
C GLY A 111 -19.84 -16.55 -2.92
N GLN A 112 -19.60 -15.54 -3.77
CA GLN A 112 -18.84 -15.70 -5.01
C GLN A 112 -17.42 -16.19 -4.72
N PRO A 113 -16.90 -17.21 -5.42
CA PRO A 113 -15.50 -17.59 -5.29
C PRO A 113 -14.61 -16.47 -5.85
N VAL A 114 -13.61 -16.06 -5.08
CA VAL A 114 -12.67 -14.99 -5.40
C VAL A 114 -11.25 -15.55 -5.42
N LYS A 115 -10.53 -15.26 -6.50
CA LYS A 115 -9.08 -15.40 -6.59
C LYS A 115 -8.48 -13.99 -6.59
N LEU A 116 -7.84 -13.60 -5.50
CA LEU A 116 -7.15 -12.32 -5.38
C LEU A 116 -5.65 -12.55 -5.53
N VAL A 117 -5.08 -12.01 -6.59
CA VAL A 117 -3.64 -12.01 -6.84
C VAL A 117 -3.09 -10.66 -6.40
N PHE A 118 -2.30 -10.67 -5.33
CA PHE A 118 -1.66 -9.48 -4.80
C PHE A 118 -0.18 -9.47 -5.17
N THR A 119 0.29 -8.35 -5.74
CA THR A 119 1.69 -8.20 -6.17
C THR A 119 2.30 -6.92 -5.62
N ASN A 120 3.60 -6.98 -5.31
CA ASN A 120 4.32 -5.83 -4.79
C ASN A 120 5.65 -5.62 -5.53
N ALA A 121 5.63 -4.68 -6.47
CA ALA A 121 6.83 -4.19 -7.15
C ALA A 121 7.46 -2.97 -6.46
N ASP A 122 6.89 -2.52 -5.34
CA ASP A 122 7.40 -1.39 -4.57
C ASP A 122 8.64 -1.78 -3.77
N ALA A 123 9.44 -0.78 -3.40
CA ALA A 123 10.63 -0.98 -2.56
C ALA A 123 10.25 -1.33 -1.11
N THR A 124 9.10 -0.86 -0.65
CA THR A 124 8.58 -1.14 0.69
C THR A 124 7.73 -2.40 0.69
N ASP A 125 7.83 -3.18 1.76
CA ASP A 125 7.00 -4.37 1.97
C ASP A 125 5.54 -3.99 2.26
N HIS A 126 4.61 -4.73 1.67
CA HIS A 126 3.17 -4.52 1.84
C HIS A 126 2.44 -5.86 1.95
N ASN A 127 1.33 -5.86 2.67
CA ASN A 127 0.34 -6.93 2.69
C ASN A 127 -1.03 -6.37 2.28
N LEU A 128 -2.01 -7.27 2.12
CA LEU A 128 -3.40 -6.94 1.93
C LEU A 128 -4.26 -7.76 2.90
N VAL A 129 -4.98 -7.06 3.77
CA VAL A 129 -5.82 -7.66 4.81
C VAL A 129 -7.26 -7.22 4.60
N ILE A 130 -8.16 -8.15 4.32
CA ILE A 130 -9.60 -7.90 4.22
C ILE A 130 -10.19 -8.02 5.62
N VAL A 131 -10.89 -6.99 6.07
CA VAL A 131 -11.46 -6.90 7.42
C VAL A 131 -12.98 -6.76 7.39
N GLN A 132 -13.62 -7.01 8.54
CA GLN A 132 -15.05 -6.80 8.72
C GLN A 132 -15.45 -5.32 8.52
N PRO A 133 -16.71 -5.03 8.15
CA PRO A 133 -17.21 -3.66 8.08
C PRO A 133 -16.98 -2.91 9.39
N GLY A 134 -16.43 -1.69 9.32
CA GLY A 134 -16.12 -0.87 10.49
C GLY A 134 -14.80 -1.20 11.20
N ALA A 135 -14.13 -2.31 10.88
CA ALA A 135 -12.94 -2.76 11.61
C ALA A 135 -11.61 -2.13 11.15
N LEU A 136 -11.58 -1.39 10.03
CA LEU A 136 -10.33 -0.90 9.42
C LEU A 136 -9.44 -0.15 10.40
N ALA A 137 -9.99 0.83 11.13
CA ALA A 137 -9.21 1.65 12.04
C ALA A 137 -8.71 0.84 13.24
N GLU A 138 -9.54 -0.05 13.78
CA GLU A 138 -9.18 -0.88 14.93
C GLU A 138 -8.04 -1.85 14.60
N VAL A 139 -8.14 -2.56 13.48
CA VAL A 139 -7.09 -3.46 12.99
C VAL A 139 -5.82 -2.69 12.64
N GLY A 140 -5.94 -1.54 11.96
CA GLY A 140 -4.80 -0.70 11.60
C GLY A 140 -4.04 -0.14 12.81
N ILE A 141 -4.76 0.33 13.83
CA ILE A 141 -4.16 0.81 15.09
C ILE A 141 -3.45 -0.34 15.81
N ALA A 142 -4.10 -1.50 15.93
CA ALA A 142 -3.49 -2.66 16.58
C ALA A 142 -2.21 -3.12 15.85
N ALA A 143 -2.23 -3.16 14.52
CA ALA A 143 -1.05 -3.48 13.71
C ALA A 143 0.09 -2.46 13.88
N ASN A 144 -0.22 -1.16 13.97
CA ASN A 144 0.78 -0.13 14.28
C ASN A 144 1.46 -0.37 15.63
N LEU A 145 0.68 -0.75 16.65
CA LEU A 145 1.20 -0.99 18.00
C LEU A 145 2.16 -2.19 18.04
N MET A 146 2.00 -3.17 17.15
CA MET A 146 2.93 -4.29 17.02
C MET A 146 4.36 -3.84 16.70
N ALA A 147 4.54 -2.70 16.02
CA ALA A 147 5.85 -2.18 15.64
C ALA A 147 6.74 -1.79 16.84
N LYS A 148 6.15 -1.63 18.03
CA LYS A 148 6.88 -1.35 19.27
C LYS A 148 7.78 -2.51 19.69
N ASP A 149 7.43 -3.73 19.31
CA ASP A 149 8.21 -4.91 19.60
C ASP A 149 9.09 -5.26 18.39
N PRO A 150 10.43 -5.16 18.50
CA PRO A 150 11.34 -5.45 17.39
C PRO A 150 11.20 -6.87 16.83
N ARG A 151 10.66 -7.82 17.61
CA ARG A 151 10.40 -9.19 17.16
C ARG A 151 9.37 -9.26 16.02
N ASN A 152 8.52 -8.24 15.90
CA ASN A 152 7.52 -8.16 14.84
C ASN A 152 8.06 -7.58 13.54
N ALA A 153 9.31 -7.12 13.48
CA ALA A 153 9.89 -6.49 12.29
C ALA A 153 9.82 -7.37 11.03
N THR A 154 9.92 -8.69 11.18
CA THR A 154 9.79 -9.67 10.09
C THR A 154 8.45 -10.39 10.09
N SER A 155 7.49 -9.97 10.90
CA SER A 155 6.12 -10.52 10.89
C SER A 155 5.31 -10.00 9.70
N ASP A 156 4.09 -10.50 9.58
CA ASP A 156 3.10 -10.00 8.63
C ASP A 156 2.26 -8.83 9.18
N PHE A 157 2.55 -8.37 10.40
CA PHE A 157 1.81 -7.31 11.10
C PHE A 157 0.29 -7.56 11.15
N LEU A 158 -0.07 -8.82 11.39
CA LEU A 158 -1.45 -9.23 11.66
C LEU A 158 -1.68 -9.22 13.18
N PRO A 159 -2.51 -8.31 13.72
CA PRO A 159 -2.74 -8.22 15.15
C PRO A 159 -3.49 -9.46 15.67
N PRO A 160 -2.85 -10.29 16.53
CA PRO A 160 -3.46 -11.53 16.98
C PRO A 160 -4.71 -11.29 17.85
N ASP A 161 -4.75 -10.17 18.57
CA ASP A 161 -5.84 -9.72 19.42
C ASP A 161 -7.02 -9.08 18.65
N ARG A 162 -6.94 -9.03 17.31
CA ARG A 162 -8.03 -8.63 16.40
C ARG A 162 -8.26 -9.65 15.28
N SER A 163 -7.81 -10.89 15.48
CA SER A 163 -7.90 -11.94 14.46
C SER A 163 -9.34 -12.24 14.03
N GLU A 164 -10.31 -12.05 14.93
CA GLU A 164 -11.74 -12.18 14.65
C GLU A 164 -12.27 -11.14 13.66
N LEU A 165 -11.64 -9.96 13.58
CA LEU A 165 -12.01 -8.89 12.65
C LEU A 165 -11.40 -9.07 11.25
N ILE A 166 -10.43 -9.99 11.10
CA ILE A 166 -9.74 -10.27 9.85
C ILE A 166 -10.43 -11.42 9.12
N LEU A 167 -10.91 -11.15 7.91
CA LEU A 167 -11.59 -12.14 7.08
C LEU A 167 -10.60 -12.94 6.24
N GLN A 168 -9.62 -12.26 5.64
CA GLN A 168 -8.58 -12.83 4.80
C GLN A 168 -7.32 -11.97 4.90
N ALA A 169 -6.15 -12.56 4.80
CA ALA A 169 -4.89 -11.83 4.81
C ALA A 169 -3.87 -12.51 3.91
N THR A 170 -3.11 -11.71 3.17
CA THR A 170 -1.87 -12.17 2.53
C THR A 170 -0.73 -12.19 3.56
N ALA A 171 0.32 -12.94 3.23
CA ALA A 171 1.64 -12.67 3.81
C ALA A 171 2.12 -11.26 3.45
N MET A 172 3.12 -10.78 4.18
CA MET A 172 3.88 -9.60 3.81
C MET A 172 4.80 -9.93 2.64
N ILE A 173 4.63 -9.20 1.54
CA ILE A 173 5.38 -9.40 0.29
C ILE A 173 6.13 -8.13 -0.10
N GLY A 174 7.25 -8.26 -0.79
CA GLY A 174 8.06 -7.10 -1.18
C GLY A 174 9.52 -7.44 -1.39
N ALA A 175 10.33 -6.41 -1.67
CA ALA A 175 11.75 -6.57 -1.95
C ALA A 175 12.55 -7.12 -0.75
N GLY A 176 12.06 -6.92 0.49
CA GLY A 176 12.66 -7.48 1.70
C GLY A 176 12.22 -8.91 2.03
N ARG A 177 11.35 -9.51 1.22
CA ARG A 177 10.67 -10.78 1.50
C ARG A 177 11.08 -11.87 0.51
N SER A 178 10.68 -13.11 0.80
CA SER A 178 10.95 -14.27 -0.05
C SER A 178 10.13 -14.28 -1.34
N THR A 179 9.05 -13.49 -1.40
CA THR A 179 8.17 -13.37 -2.56
C THR A 179 7.62 -11.95 -2.69
N GLN A 180 7.31 -11.56 -3.92
CA GLN A 180 6.65 -10.31 -4.30
C GLN A 180 5.20 -10.55 -4.77
N ILE A 181 4.67 -11.74 -4.53
CA ILE A 181 3.31 -12.15 -4.89
C ILE A 181 2.73 -13.07 -3.83
N ASP A 182 1.45 -12.88 -3.56
CA ASP A 182 0.63 -13.82 -2.80
C ASP A 182 -0.76 -13.95 -3.45
N VAL A 183 -1.40 -15.12 -3.30
CA VAL A 183 -2.66 -15.45 -3.96
C VAL A 183 -3.65 -15.99 -2.95
N LEU A 184 -4.71 -15.22 -2.71
CA LEU A 184 -5.82 -15.64 -1.86
C LEU A 184 -6.93 -16.28 -2.69
N ARG A 185 -7.51 -17.36 -2.15
CA ARG A 185 -8.64 -18.09 -2.73
C ARG A 185 -9.70 -18.29 -1.65
N PHE A 186 -10.77 -17.52 -1.74
CA PHE A 186 -11.81 -17.48 -0.70
C PHE A 186 -13.19 -17.27 -1.30
N LYS A 187 -14.24 -17.53 -0.53
CA LYS A 187 -15.60 -17.14 -0.91
C LYS A 187 -15.91 -15.80 -0.28
N ALA A 188 -16.47 -14.88 -1.08
CA ALA A 188 -16.95 -13.61 -0.57
C ALA A 188 -17.97 -13.83 0.58
N PRO A 189 -18.05 -12.92 1.56
CA PRO A 189 -19.08 -12.95 2.59
C PRO A 189 -20.48 -13.10 2.00
N GLN A 190 -21.40 -13.69 2.76
CA GLN A 190 -22.80 -13.83 2.34
C GLN A 190 -23.61 -12.55 2.55
N GLU A 191 -23.20 -11.72 3.51
CA GLU A 191 -23.87 -10.48 3.84
C GLU A 191 -23.43 -9.38 2.87
N PRO A 192 -24.37 -8.71 2.17
CA PRO A 192 -24.04 -7.53 1.38
C PRO A 192 -23.47 -6.42 2.28
N GLY A 193 -22.42 -5.74 1.82
CA GLY A 193 -21.76 -4.73 2.63
C GLY A 193 -20.45 -4.22 2.03
N LEU A 194 -19.88 -3.23 2.71
CA LEU A 194 -18.57 -2.68 2.42
C LEU A 194 -17.53 -3.35 3.33
N TYR A 195 -16.65 -4.16 2.73
CA TYR A 195 -15.59 -4.87 3.42
C TYR A 195 -14.25 -4.24 3.07
N PRO A 196 -13.65 -3.45 3.98
CA PRO A 196 -12.40 -2.79 3.68
C PRO A 196 -11.27 -3.81 3.51
N TYR A 197 -10.35 -3.54 2.58
CA TYR A 197 -9.03 -4.15 2.58
C TYR A 197 -7.97 -3.10 2.84
N VAL A 198 -6.94 -3.47 3.58
CA VAL A 198 -5.98 -2.53 4.15
C VAL A 198 -4.58 -3.14 4.22
N CYS A 199 -3.56 -2.31 4.02
CA CYS A 199 -2.19 -2.69 4.36
C CYS A 199 -1.96 -2.44 5.85
N THR A 200 -1.54 -3.47 6.58
CA THR A 200 -1.26 -3.38 8.02
C THR A 200 0.22 -3.22 8.33
N PHE A 201 1.08 -3.00 7.32
CA PHE A 201 2.44 -2.52 7.59
C PHE A 201 2.36 -1.21 8.39
N PRO A 202 3.19 -1.02 9.44
CA PRO A 202 3.05 0.09 10.36
C PRO A 202 3.00 1.46 9.66
N GLY A 203 1.90 2.19 9.88
CA GLY A 203 1.61 3.51 9.34
C GLY A 203 0.84 3.50 8.02
N HIS A 204 0.82 2.40 7.27
CA HIS A 204 0.26 2.39 5.91
C HIS A 204 -1.26 2.37 5.88
N TRP A 205 -1.91 1.73 6.87
CA TRP A 205 -3.35 1.49 6.91
C TRP A 205 -4.21 2.76 6.74
N ILE A 206 -3.65 3.90 7.11
CA ILE A 206 -4.32 5.21 7.07
C ILE A 206 -4.64 5.62 5.63
N VAL A 207 -3.74 5.34 4.69
CA VAL A 207 -3.87 5.75 3.28
C VAL A 207 -3.96 4.57 2.31
N MET A 208 -3.34 3.45 2.65
CA MET A 208 -3.23 2.26 1.81
C MET A 208 -4.38 1.30 2.11
N ASN A 209 -5.58 1.66 1.67
CA ASN A 209 -6.79 0.87 1.82
C ASN A 209 -7.70 1.00 0.58
N GLY A 210 -8.68 0.09 0.49
CA GLY A 210 -9.74 0.09 -0.51
C GLY A 210 -10.93 -0.75 -0.06
N LEU A 211 -11.90 -0.98 -0.95
CA LEU A 211 -13.17 -1.62 -0.61
C LEU A 211 -13.49 -2.85 -1.47
N MET A 212 -13.71 -4.00 -0.83
CA MET A 212 -14.46 -5.09 -1.42
C MET A 212 -15.94 -4.85 -1.19
N VAL A 213 -16.70 -4.65 -2.26
CA VAL A 213 -18.15 -4.43 -2.20
C VAL A 213 -18.85 -5.76 -2.46
N VAL A 214 -19.55 -6.28 -1.44
CA VAL A 214 -20.38 -7.47 -1.58
C VAL A 214 -21.80 -7.02 -1.89
N ALA A 215 -22.30 -7.34 -3.09
CA ALA A 215 -23.61 -6.91 -3.56
C ALA A 215 -24.23 -7.93 -4.52
N GLY A 216 -25.53 -8.17 -4.42
CA GLY A 216 -26.29 -9.05 -5.32
C GLY A 216 -26.62 -8.42 -6.68
N SER A 217 -26.41 -7.11 -6.85
CA SER A 217 -26.62 -6.39 -8.11
C SER A 217 -25.77 -5.12 -8.18
N ASP A 218 -25.53 -4.60 -9.39
CA ASP A 218 -24.79 -3.36 -9.62
C ASP A 218 -25.46 -2.17 -8.92
N ARG A 219 -26.80 -2.11 -8.95
CA ARG A 219 -27.58 -1.09 -8.22
C ARG A 219 -27.30 -1.14 -6.72
N GLN A 220 -27.31 -2.33 -6.12
CA GLN A 220 -27.01 -2.46 -4.70
C GLN A 220 -25.55 -2.07 -4.40
N ALA A 221 -24.61 -2.36 -5.29
CA ALA A 221 -23.22 -1.94 -5.13
C ALA A 221 -23.11 -0.40 -5.13
N GLU A 222 -23.80 0.29 -6.05
CA GLU A 222 -23.86 1.75 -6.10
C GLU A 222 -24.48 2.35 -4.83
N GLU A 223 -25.58 1.78 -4.34
CA GLU A 223 -26.24 2.20 -3.10
C GLU A 223 -25.32 2.02 -1.88
N LEU A 224 -24.61 0.90 -1.78
CA LEU A 224 -23.64 0.64 -0.72
C LEU A 224 -22.49 1.63 -0.78
N LEU A 225 -21.87 1.83 -1.96
CA LEU A 225 -20.79 2.79 -2.13
C LEU A 225 -21.24 4.23 -1.80
N ALA A 226 -22.46 4.61 -2.20
CA ALA A 226 -23.02 5.89 -1.83
C ALA A 226 -23.21 6.04 -0.31
N SER A 227 -23.68 4.99 0.36
CA SER A 227 -23.85 4.97 1.83
C SER A 227 -22.53 5.07 2.60
N GLY A 228 -21.43 4.59 2.01
CA GLY A 228 -20.09 4.65 2.60
C GLY A 228 -19.39 6.00 2.43
N ARG A 229 -19.92 6.91 1.60
CA ARG A 229 -19.33 8.24 1.42
C ARG A 229 -19.57 9.08 2.68
N PRO A 230 -18.55 9.83 3.16
CA PRO A 230 -18.74 10.76 4.27
C PRO A 230 -19.87 11.74 3.94
N ALA A 231 -20.97 11.69 4.70
CA ALA A 231 -22.00 12.71 4.64
C ALA A 231 -21.55 13.92 5.48
N LEU A 232 -21.93 15.12 5.05
CA LEU A 232 -21.83 16.30 5.90
C LEU A 232 -22.79 16.12 7.08
N VAL A 233 -22.25 15.76 8.24
CA VAL A 233 -23.05 15.54 9.46
C VAL A 233 -23.49 16.86 10.05
N ARG A 234 -22.54 17.78 10.21
CA ARG A 234 -22.73 19.08 10.85
C ARG A 234 -21.60 20.02 10.44
N GLU A 235 -21.93 21.29 10.25
CA GLU A 235 -20.94 22.37 10.24
C GLU A 235 -20.67 22.78 11.68
N TRP A 236 -19.47 22.48 12.16
CA TRP A 236 -19.04 22.78 13.53
C TRP A 236 -18.55 24.22 13.62
N THR A 237 -18.92 24.91 14.70
CA THR A 237 -18.46 26.25 15.03
C THR A 237 -17.55 26.22 16.25
N MET A 238 -16.74 27.25 16.47
CA MET A 238 -15.91 27.34 17.70
C MET A 238 -16.75 27.33 18.98
N ALA A 239 -18.01 27.79 18.90
CA ALA A 239 -18.93 27.73 20.03
C ALA A 239 -19.30 26.29 20.43
N ASP A 240 -19.25 25.33 19.51
CA ASP A 240 -19.51 23.92 19.80
C ASP A 240 -18.40 23.25 20.61
N PHE A 241 -17.24 23.90 20.69
CA PHE A 241 -16.07 23.46 21.44
C PHE A 241 -15.72 24.41 22.59
N ALA A 242 -16.67 25.24 23.04
CA ALA A 242 -16.43 26.24 24.08
C ALA A 242 -15.88 25.63 25.40
N ASP A 243 -16.24 24.38 25.69
CA ASP A 243 -15.79 23.67 26.89
C ASP A 243 -14.55 22.79 26.67
N PHE A 244 -13.98 22.77 25.45
CA PHE A 244 -12.87 21.87 25.10
C PHE A 244 -11.61 22.12 25.96
N GLU A 245 -11.35 23.36 26.37
CA GLU A 245 -10.23 23.70 27.26
C GLU A 245 -10.36 23.06 28.66
N ASN A 246 -11.59 22.72 29.06
CA ASN A 246 -11.88 22.07 30.33
C ASN A 246 -11.84 20.53 30.22
N GLU A 247 -11.73 19.98 29.01
CA GLU A 247 -11.65 18.53 28.81
C GLU A 247 -10.21 18.02 29.01
N VAL A 248 -10.03 17.16 30.02
CA VAL A 248 -8.78 16.44 30.20
C VAL A 248 -8.80 15.19 29.33
N LEU A 249 -8.26 15.30 28.12
CA LEU A 249 -8.11 14.14 27.23
C LEU A 249 -6.90 13.30 27.63
N PRO A 250 -7.05 11.97 27.78
CA PRO A 250 -5.93 11.10 28.08
C PRO A 250 -4.96 11.04 26.89
N LYS A 251 -3.67 11.27 27.14
CA LYS A 251 -2.61 11.24 26.13
C LYS A 251 -2.08 9.82 25.92
N THR A 252 -2.97 8.88 25.60
CA THR A 252 -2.57 7.51 25.27
C THR A 252 -2.30 7.35 23.78
N ASP A 253 -1.57 6.30 23.41
CA ASP A 253 -1.27 6.01 22.02
C ASP A 253 -2.53 5.73 21.19
N GLU A 254 -3.58 5.15 21.80
CA GLU A 254 -4.86 4.95 21.11
C GLU A 254 -5.53 6.28 20.76
N VAL A 255 -5.46 7.28 21.66
CA VAL A 255 -6.03 8.62 21.43
C VAL A 255 -5.25 9.33 20.32
N LEU A 256 -3.92 9.26 20.35
CA LEU A 256 -3.07 9.83 19.30
C LEU A 256 -3.32 9.17 17.94
N ALA A 257 -3.44 7.83 17.91
CA ALA A 257 -3.70 7.11 16.67
C ALA A 257 -5.08 7.43 16.09
N ARG A 258 -6.12 7.59 16.93
CA ARG A 258 -7.44 8.06 16.51
C ARG A 258 -7.39 9.49 15.96
N GLY A 259 -6.66 10.39 16.62
CA GLY A 259 -6.45 11.75 16.14
C GLY A 259 -5.76 11.79 14.78
N LEU A 260 -4.69 11.01 14.60
CA LEU A 260 -4.00 10.88 13.31
C LEU A 260 -4.91 10.30 12.22
N ALA A 261 -5.73 9.30 12.56
CA ALA A 261 -6.71 8.75 11.63
C ALA A 261 -7.71 9.81 11.15
N ALA A 262 -8.23 10.62 12.07
CA ALA A 262 -9.13 11.72 11.74
C ALA A 262 -8.42 12.79 10.88
N PHE A 263 -7.19 13.14 11.24
CA PHE A 263 -6.34 14.10 10.53
C PHE A 263 -6.12 13.71 9.06
N VAL A 264 -5.81 12.44 8.80
CA VAL A 264 -5.60 11.94 7.43
C VAL A 264 -6.92 11.69 6.71
N LYS A 265 -7.96 11.21 7.39
CA LYS A 265 -9.30 11.04 6.80
C LYS A 265 -9.86 12.38 6.29
N ALA A 266 -9.62 13.45 7.04
CA ALA A 266 -9.97 14.82 6.64
C ALA A 266 -9.02 15.41 5.58
N ARG A 267 -7.97 14.66 5.18
CA ARG A 267 -6.91 15.08 4.24
C ARG A 267 -6.10 16.29 4.70
N CYS A 268 -6.11 16.59 6.00
CA CYS A 268 -5.31 17.68 6.56
C CYS A 268 -3.80 17.44 6.34
N ASN A 269 -3.38 16.17 6.31
CA ASN A 269 -2.02 15.75 6.02
C ASN A 269 -1.52 16.10 4.61
N GLN A 270 -2.41 16.47 3.67
CA GLN A 270 -2.00 16.90 2.33
C GLN A 270 -1.36 18.29 2.34
N CYS A 271 -1.64 19.09 3.37
CA CYS A 271 -1.12 20.45 3.51
C CYS A 271 -0.33 20.65 4.80
N HIS A 272 -0.64 19.93 5.88
CA HIS A 272 -0.04 20.18 7.19
C HIS A 272 0.75 18.98 7.68
N VAL A 273 1.74 19.28 8.54
CA VAL A 273 2.48 18.27 9.30
C VAL A 273 1.92 18.20 10.72
N ALA A 274 1.65 16.99 11.21
CA ALA A 274 1.31 16.72 12.61
C ALA A 274 2.13 15.53 13.11
N ALA A 275 2.86 15.69 14.21
CA ALA A 275 3.74 14.65 14.78
C ALA A 275 4.69 14.01 13.75
N GLY A 276 5.24 14.82 12.83
CA GLY A 276 6.16 14.36 11.77
C GLY A 276 5.48 13.67 10.59
N GLN A 277 4.14 13.64 10.53
CA GLN A 277 3.37 13.05 9.43
C GLN A 277 2.66 14.12 8.60
N GLY A 278 2.73 14.02 7.27
CA GLY A 278 2.08 14.93 6.33
C GLY A 278 3.05 15.71 5.44
N VAL A 279 2.53 16.66 4.68
CA VAL A 279 3.31 17.52 3.78
C VAL A 279 3.41 18.91 4.38
N ASN A 280 4.60 19.53 4.38
CA ASN A 280 4.82 20.86 4.94
C ASN A 280 4.55 21.96 3.90
N LEU A 281 3.29 22.17 3.52
CA LEU A 281 2.86 23.20 2.55
C LEU A 281 2.03 24.32 3.17
N GLY A 282 1.24 23.99 4.19
CA GLY A 282 0.39 24.87 4.97
C GLY A 282 1.04 25.25 6.30
N PRO A 283 0.43 26.19 7.03
CA PRO A 283 0.98 26.69 8.29
C PRO A 283 1.04 25.60 9.37
N ASP A 284 1.92 25.81 10.36
CA ASP A 284 2.04 24.91 11.50
C ASP A 284 0.77 24.95 12.35
N LEU A 285 0.10 23.80 12.49
CA LEU A 285 -1.16 23.70 13.22
C LEU A 285 -1.02 23.93 14.73
N THR A 286 0.20 23.89 15.26
CA THR A 286 0.50 24.23 16.65
C THR A 286 0.68 25.74 16.87
N GLU A 287 0.98 26.49 15.80
CA GLU A 287 1.17 27.95 15.82
C GLU A 287 -0.05 28.71 15.26
N SER A 288 -1.00 28.01 14.63
CA SER A 288 -2.15 28.59 13.90
C SER A 288 -3.43 28.73 14.72
N VAL A 289 -3.35 28.66 16.05
CA VAL A 289 -4.51 28.76 16.97
C VAL A 289 -4.52 30.11 17.67
#